data_AF-A0A495ZK92-F1
#
_entry.id   AF-A0A495ZK92-F1
#
_cell.length_a   1.000
_cell.length_b   1.000
_cell.length_c   1.000
_cell.angle_alpha   90.00
_cell.angle_beta   90.00
_cell.angle_gamma   90.00
#
_symmetry.space_group_name_H-M   'P 1'
#
loop_
_entity.id
_entity.type
_entity.pdbx_description
1 polymer ?
#
loop_
_entity_poly.entity_id
_entity_poly.type
_entity_poly.pdbx_seq_one_letter_code
_entity_poly.pdbx_strand_id
1 'polypeptide(L)'
;MDAGKKKRIIIMVASWLVIIGVIGLIYKFVVEPWIRGDLVKETSTQRYAHTIKIAHDSFPGYAILRSPAVQNLLDRQGIKLTFVDDKADYVGRIRALKSGKVQMAVFTIDAYLKAGSVIGEFPGSIVLVIDESKGADAIVAYKRGVPQIPNLSNPRARIVLTPDSPSETLARIMINKMSLPSLPSAWAVETNGAEDAYKKLKSADPDEPYAYVIWEPYVTKALAIEGVHLLLDSSKLKGYIVDVLVVQRAFLDSQRELVTPVVQAYLRANYDYNNQPDGLATLIQLDAKQYGDSLNRNETDKLVKGIEWRNTVENYAHFGVIPSSEAKGTERLEAMIAKIVQVLVQTNSISTDPVSGNYEQLFFEGILRSLHHDKFHPGMLNASGNDELDGIFVGSTPMEQVREEASLNPLSDANWNSLSPVAAMKVEPIQFGRGNARILPGSKRALQELAANLKSFPQYYLRVVGHTRQEGDPAANRVLALQRAEAAAESLRNFGIANHRIRAIASNKTSSQMRGAAAQSVTFELLGKPY
;
A
#
# COMPACT_ATOMS: atom_id res chain seq x y z
N MET A 1 -80.20 38.77 -21.14
CA MET A 1 -79.22 38.18 -20.21
C MET A 1 -77.84 38.70 -20.57
N ASP A 2 -77.24 39.45 -19.64
CA ASP A 2 -76.14 40.41 -19.82
C ASP A 2 -74.82 39.78 -20.34
N ALA A 3 -74.21 40.40 -21.36
CA ALA A 3 -72.99 39.94 -22.02
C ALA A 3 -71.78 39.86 -21.05
N GLY A 4 -71.78 40.68 -19.99
CA GLY A 4 -70.79 40.61 -18.91
C GLY A 4 -70.87 39.32 -18.09
N LYS A 5 -72.07 38.73 -17.94
CA LYS A 5 -72.30 37.50 -17.17
C LYS A 5 -71.77 36.26 -17.91
N LYS A 6 -71.96 36.19 -19.24
CA LYS A 6 -71.43 35.11 -20.08
C LYS A 6 -69.89 35.09 -20.11
N LYS A 7 -69.25 36.27 -20.21
CA LYS A 7 -67.78 36.38 -20.22
C LYS A 7 -67.16 35.91 -18.88
N ARG A 8 -67.78 36.23 -17.74
CA ARG A 8 -67.36 35.74 -16.42
C ARG A 8 -67.50 34.22 -16.28
N ILE A 9 -68.59 33.63 -16.79
CA ILE A 9 -68.79 32.18 -16.75
C ILE A 9 -67.74 31.45 -17.61
N ILE A 10 -67.44 31.96 -18.80
CA ILE A 10 -66.42 31.36 -19.68
C ILE A 10 -65.03 31.42 -19.05
N ILE A 11 -64.64 32.56 -18.46
CA ILE A 11 -63.36 32.70 -17.76
C ILE A 11 -63.30 31.73 -16.58
N MET A 12 -64.38 31.61 -15.80
CA MET A 12 -64.44 30.70 -14.66
C MET A 12 -64.29 29.23 -15.12
N VAL A 13 -64.97 28.81 -16.19
CA VAL A 13 -64.84 27.45 -16.74
C VAL A 13 -63.42 27.20 -17.26
N ALA A 14 -62.82 28.17 -17.96
CA ALA A 14 -61.44 28.06 -18.44
C ALA A 14 -60.44 27.95 -17.28
N SER A 15 -60.62 28.74 -16.21
CA SER A 15 -59.79 28.66 -15.00
C SER A 15 -59.91 27.30 -14.31
N TRP A 16 -61.12 26.73 -14.22
CA TRP A 16 -61.33 25.40 -13.66
C TRP A 16 -60.68 24.29 -14.51
N LEU A 17 -60.73 24.40 -15.83
CA LEU A 17 -60.06 23.45 -16.73
C LEU A 17 -58.53 23.49 -16.58
N VAL A 18 -57.95 24.68 -16.40
CA VAL A 18 -56.51 24.82 -16.12
C VAL A 18 -56.15 24.22 -14.77
N ILE A 19 -56.95 24.46 -13.72
CA ILE A 19 -56.71 23.88 -12.38
C ILE A 19 -56.77 22.35 -12.43
N ILE A 20 -57.78 21.78 -13.10
CA ILE A 20 -57.90 20.33 -13.26
C ILE A 20 -56.73 19.76 -14.07
N GLY A 21 -56.27 20.46 -15.11
CA GLY A 21 -55.08 20.07 -15.87
C GLY A 21 -53.80 20.07 -15.04
N VAL A 22 -53.60 21.09 -14.20
CA VAL A 22 -52.47 21.19 -13.27
C VAL A 22 -52.53 20.10 -12.20
N ILE A 23 -53.70 19.83 -11.62
CA ILE A 23 -53.89 18.73 -10.66
C ILE A 23 -53.60 17.38 -11.32
N GLY A 24 -54.05 17.18 -12.56
CA GLY A 24 -53.76 15.96 -13.34
C GLY A 24 -52.27 15.79 -13.63
N LEU A 25 -51.55 16.89 -13.90
CA LEU A 25 -50.09 16.89 -14.08
C LEU A 25 -49.35 16.59 -12.77
N ILE A 26 -49.73 17.22 -11.66
CA ILE A 26 -49.16 16.95 -10.34
C ILE A 26 -49.42 15.50 -9.94
N TYR A 27 -50.64 15.00 -10.18
CA TYR A 27 -50.97 13.61 -9.91
C TYR A 27 -50.09 12.67 -10.72
N LYS A 28 -49.99 12.86 -12.05
CA LYS A 28 -49.24 11.95 -12.94
C LYS A 28 -47.72 11.98 -12.72
N PHE A 29 -47.14 13.14 -12.42
CA PHE A 29 -45.69 13.31 -12.37
C PHE A 29 -45.09 13.36 -10.95
N VAL A 30 -45.92 13.55 -9.92
CA VAL A 30 -45.46 13.66 -8.52
C VAL A 30 -46.12 12.61 -7.64
N VAL A 31 -47.46 12.55 -7.63
CA VAL A 31 -48.21 11.69 -6.71
C VAL A 31 -48.19 10.22 -7.15
N GLU A 32 -48.45 9.93 -8.42
CA GLU A 32 -48.47 8.57 -8.99
C GLU A 32 -47.11 7.87 -8.91
N PRO A 33 -45.95 8.51 -9.20
CA PRO A 33 -44.64 7.93 -8.97
C PRO A 33 -44.31 7.72 -7.49
N TRP A 34 -44.77 8.61 -6.60
CA TRP A 34 -44.58 8.49 -5.15
C TRP A 34 -45.40 7.33 -4.57
N ILE A 35 -46.69 7.25 -4.90
CA ILE A 35 -47.58 6.15 -4.50
C ILE A 35 -47.12 4.81 -5.08
N ARG A 36 -46.69 4.76 -6.36
CA ARG A 36 -46.09 3.53 -6.93
C ARG A 36 -44.75 3.18 -6.28
N GLY A 37 -43.93 4.16 -5.94
CA GLY A 37 -42.67 3.95 -5.22
C GLY A 37 -42.88 3.36 -3.82
N ASP A 38 -43.89 3.84 -3.10
CA ASP A 38 -44.26 3.34 -1.78
C ASP A 38 -44.94 1.96 -1.86
N LEU A 39 -45.86 1.74 -2.82
CA LEU A 39 -46.46 0.42 -3.07
C LEU A 39 -45.43 -0.63 -3.46
N VAL A 40 -44.44 -0.30 -4.30
CA VAL A 40 -43.35 -1.22 -4.67
C VAL A 40 -42.44 -1.49 -3.47
N LYS A 41 -42.16 -0.50 -2.60
CA LYS A 41 -41.43 -0.74 -1.35
C LYS A 41 -42.20 -1.66 -0.39
N GLU A 42 -43.50 -1.42 -0.19
CA GLU A 42 -44.34 -2.19 0.73
C GLU A 42 -44.70 -3.60 0.22
N THR A 43 -44.71 -3.82 -1.10
CA THR A 43 -45.00 -5.13 -1.70
C THR A 43 -43.76 -5.88 -2.18
N SER A 44 -42.57 -5.28 -2.09
CA SER A 44 -41.30 -5.96 -2.34
C SER A 44 -40.78 -6.64 -1.08
N THR A 45 -40.45 -7.93 -1.17
CA THR A 45 -39.60 -8.60 -0.20
C THR A 45 -38.17 -8.05 -0.34
N GLN A 46 -37.87 -6.94 0.34
CA GLN A 46 -36.49 -6.48 0.48
C GLN A 46 -35.73 -7.47 1.36
N ARG A 47 -34.97 -8.38 0.73
CA ARG A 47 -34.10 -9.36 1.41
C ARG A 47 -33.05 -8.70 2.31
N TYR A 48 -32.72 -7.43 2.07
CA TYR A 48 -31.68 -6.68 2.79
C TYR A 48 -32.23 -5.37 3.34
N ALA A 49 -31.95 -5.09 4.62
CA ALA A 49 -32.29 -3.84 5.28
C ALA A 49 -31.32 -2.71 4.91
N HIS A 50 -30.05 -3.06 4.64
CA HIS A 50 -29.00 -2.09 4.34
C HIS A 50 -28.20 -2.52 3.11
N THR A 51 -27.83 -1.55 2.27
CA THR A 51 -26.88 -1.75 1.16
C THR A 51 -25.72 -0.77 1.30
N ILE A 52 -24.51 -1.30 1.35
CA ILE A 52 -23.27 -0.55 1.45
C ILE A 52 -22.54 -0.65 0.12
N LYS A 53 -22.20 0.50 -0.47
CA LYS A 53 -21.42 0.57 -1.72
C LYS A 53 -19.94 0.75 -1.39
N ILE A 54 -19.11 -0.08 -2.04
CA ILE A 54 -17.65 -0.08 -1.90
C ILE A 54 -17.01 0.21 -3.25
N ALA A 55 -16.25 1.30 -3.36
CA ALA A 55 -15.44 1.57 -4.56
C ALA A 55 -14.07 0.90 -4.46
N HIS A 56 -13.61 0.27 -5.54
CA HIS A 56 -12.36 -0.48 -5.56
C HIS A 56 -11.87 -0.67 -7.01
N ASP A 57 -10.79 -1.42 -7.19
CA ASP A 57 -10.29 -1.91 -8.48
C ASP A 57 -10.07 -3.43 -8.47
N SER A 58 -9.71 -4.01 -9.61
CA SER A 58 -9.62 -5.47 -9.80
C SER A 58 -8.42 -6.14 -9.12
N PHE A 59 -7.68 -5.46 -8.24
CA PHE A 59 -6.54 -6.07 -7.56
C PHE A 59 -6.95 -7.35 -6.77
N PRO A 60 -6.21 -8.47 -6.92
CA PRO A 60 -6.54 -9.73 -6.26
C PRO A 60 -6.50 -9.71 -4.72
N GLY A 61 -5.73 -8.81 -4.10
CA GLY A 61 -5.69 -8.65 -2.64
C GLY A 61 -7.07 -8.38 -2.04
N TYR A 62 -7.97 -7.78 -2.81
CA TYR A 62 -9.31 -7.40 -2.36
C TYR A 62 -10.34 -8.53 -2.50
N ALA A 63 -9.95 -9.70 -3.03
CA ALA A 63 -10.87 -10.81 -3.31
C ALA A 63 -11.58 -11.34 -2.05
N ILE A 64 -10.94 -11.27 -0.88
CA ILE A 64 -11.56 -11.66 0.40
C ILE A 64 -12.75 -10.76 0.72
N LEU A 65 -12.63 -9.45 0.52
CA LEU A 65 -13.73 -8.49 0.76
C LEU A 65 -14.91 -8.74 -0.18
N ARG A 66 -14.63 -9.13 -1.43
CA ARG A 66 -15.65 -9.48 -2.46
C ARG A 66 -16.17 -10.92 -2.35
N SER A 67 -15.66 -11.71 -1.41
CA SER A 67 -15.92 -13.13 -1.38
C SER A 67 -17.37 -13.47 -1.01
N PRO A 68 -17.89 -14.62 -1.48
CA PRO A 68 -19.16 -15.16 -1.01
C PRO A 68 -19.19 -15.36 0.51
N ALA A 69 -18.06 -15.67 1.15
CA ALA A 69 -17.97 -15.84 2.59
C ALA A 69 -18.33 -14.53 3.35
N VAL A 70 -17.77 -13.40 2.92
CA VAL A 70 -18.11 -12.08 3.49
C VAL A 70 -19.60 -11.77 3.28
N GLN A 71 -20.12 -11.95 2.07
CA GLN A 71 -21.54 -11.67 1.80
C GLN A 71 -22.46 -12.57 2.63
N ASN A 72 -22.16 -13.86 2.76
CA ASN A 72 -22.97 -14.80 3.56
C ASN A 72 -22.99 -14.45 5.06
N LEU A 73 -21.89 -13.93 5.61
CA LEU A 73 -21.83 -13.46 7.00
C LEU A 73 -22.69 -12.21 7.22
N LEU A 74 -22.77 -11.34 6.21
CA LEU A 74 -23.55 -10.10 6.24
C LEU A 74 -25.04 -10.30 5.90
N ASP A 75 -25.39 -11.30 5.11
CA ASP A 75 -26.77 -11.70 4.79
C ASP A 75 -27.60 -11.91 6.07
N ARG A 76 -27.01 -12.55 7.08
CA ARG A 76 -27.67 -12.81 8.38
C ARG A 76 -27.99 -11.55 9.16
N GLN A 77 -27.31 -10.46 8.85
CA GLN A 77 -27.51 -9.14 9.46
C GLN A 77 -28.30 -8.20 8.53
N GLY A 78 -28.83 -8.71 7.41
CA GLY A 78 -29.57 -7.92 6.44
C GLY A 78 -28.71 -6.89 5.69
N ILE A 79 -27.38 -7.06 5.64
CA ILE A 79 -26.44 -6.14 4.99
C ILE A 79 -26.00 -6.72 3.64
N LYS A 80 -26.16 -5.94 2.58
CA LYS A 80 -25.64 -6.24 1.25
C LYS A 80 -24.44 -5.37 0.91
N LEU A 81 -23.34 -5.98 0.50
CA LEU A 81 -22.25 -5.24 -0.13
C LEU A 81 -22.48 -5.15 -1.64
N THR A 82 -22.18 -3.99 -2.20
CA THR A 82 -22.18 -3.78 -3.64
C THR A 82 -20.88 -3.11 -4.04
N PHE A 83 -20.26 -3.61 -5.10
CA PHE A 83 -18.92 -3.21 -5.50
C PHE A 83 -18.97 -2.36 -6.76
N VAL A 84 -18.18 -1.29 -6.77
CA VAL A 84 -17.99 -0.40 -7.93
C VAL A 84 -16.52 -0.49 -8.32
N ASP A 85 -16.25 -1.24 -9.39
CA ASP A 85 -14.92 -1.24 -10.01
C ASP A 85 -14.75 0.06 -10.80
N ASP A 86 -13.96 0.97 -10.25
CA ASP A 86 -13.65 2.27 -10.85
C ASP A 86 -12.37 2.27 -11.68
N LYS A 87 -11.75 1.09 -11.88
CA LYS A 87 -10.54 0.90 -12.67
C LYS A 87 -9.36 1.76 -12.19
N ALA A 88 -9.19 1.86 -10.87
CA ALA A 88 -8.14 2.64 -10.22
C ALA A 88 -8.26 4.17 -10.43
N ASP A 89 -9.48 4.70 -10.60
CA ASP A 89 -9.74 6.15 -10.56
C ASP A 89 -9.73 6.66 -9.10
N TYR A 90 -8.56 6.75 -8.48
CA TYR A 90 -8.43 7.12 -7.07
C TYR A 90 -8.98 8.51 -6.73
N VAL A 91 -8.85 9.48 -7.63
CA VAL A 91 -9.40 10.84 -7.41
C VAL A 91 -10.93 10.80 -7.49
N GLY A 92 -11.50 10.09 -8.48
CA GLY A 92 -12.93 9.81 -8.54
C GLY A 92 -13.45 9.07 -7.32
N ARG A 93 -12.67 8.10 -6.82
CA ARG A 93 -12.94 7.32 -5.60
C ARG A 93 -13.08 8.21 -4.37
N ILE A 94 -12.16 9.15 -4.16
CA ILE A 94 -12.25 10.16 -3.08
C ILE A 94 -13.49 11.05 -3.25
N ARG A 95 -13.78 11.52 -4.48
CA ARG A 95 -15.00 12.32 -4.73
C ARG A 95 -16.28 11.54 -4.43
N ALA A 96 -16.31 10.24 -4.74
CA ALA A 96 -17.44 9.38 -4.49
C ALA A 96 -17.66 9.13 -2.98
N LEU A 97 -16.58 8.98 -2.19
CA LEU A 97 -16.64 9.00 -0.73
C LEU A 97 -17.16 10.35 -0.21
N LYS A 98 -16.59 11.46 -0.69
CA LYS A 98 -17.00 12.82 -0.29
C LYS A 98 -18.50 13.03 -0.47
N SER A 99 -19.05 12.64 -1.61
CA SER A 99 -20.47 12.82 -1.92
C SER A 99 -21.39 11.75 -1.32
N GLY A 100 -20.85 10.73 -0.62
CA GLY A 100 -21.63 9.59 -0.14
C GLY A 100 -22.19 8.69 -1.25
N LYS A 101 -21.67 8.79 -2.48
CA LYS A 101 -22.04 7.87 -3.58
C LYS A 101 -21.59 6.45 -3.27
N VAL A 102 -20.47 6.32 -2.56
CA VAL A 102 -20.02 5.11 -1.90
C VAL A 102 -19.77 5.38 -0.42
N GLN A 103 -19.99 4.38 0.42
CA GLN A 103 -19.81 4.47 1.88
C GLN A 103 -18.40 4.01 2.28
N MET A 104 -17.83 3.10 1.51
CA MET A 104 -16.48 2.59 1.73
C MET A 104 -15.70 2.57 0.41
N ALA A 105 -14.39 2.51 0.52
CA ALA A 105 -13.52 2.35 -0.62
C ALA A 105 -12.20 1.71 -0.19
N VAL A 106 -11.57 0.99 -1.10
CA VAL A 106 -10.24 0.42 -0.88
C VAL A 106 -9.19 1.32 -1.52
N PHE A 107 -8.01 1.47 -0.90
CA PHE A 107 -6.88 2.21 -1.45
C PHE A 107 -5.57 1.56 -1.01
N THR A 108 -4.48 1.76 -1.76
CA THR A 108 -3.17 1.79 -1.12
C THR A 108 -2.99 3.10 -0.35
N ILE A 109 -2.20 3.10 0.73
CA ILE A 109 -1.98 4.32 1.54
C ILE A 109 -1.43 5.47 0.69
N ASP A 110 -0.50 5.21 -0.24
CA ASP A 110 0.06 6.24 -1.13
C ASP A 110 -0.98 6.83 -2.07
N ALA A 111 -1.84 6.00 -2.69
CA ALA A 111 -2.91 6.46 -3.56
C ALA A 111 -3.93 7.30 -2.78
N TYR A 112 -4.27 6.90 -1.55
CA TYR A 112 -5.13 7.67 -0.66
C TYR A 112 -4.55 9.05 -0.34
N LEU A 113 -3.25 9.12 -0.01
CA LEU A 113 -2.53 10.36 0.25
C LEU A 113 -2.46 11.28 -0.97
N LYS A 114 -2.12 10.73 -2.14
CA LYS A 114 -2.03 11.49 -3.40
C LYS A 114 -3.40 12.04 -3.80
N ALA A 115 -4.41 11.17 -3.86
CA ALA A 115 -5.77 11.57 -4.26
C ALA A 115 -6.38 12.57 -3.27
N GLY A 116 -6.20 12.36 -1.97
CA GLY A 116 -6.62 13.32 -0.94
C GLY A 116 -5.89 14.67 -1.04
N SER A 117 -4.60 14.67 -1.38
CA SER A 117 -3.83 15.91 -1.61
C SER A 117 -4.33 16.68 -2.83
N VAL A 118 -4.71 15.99 -3.92
CA VAL A 118 -5.33 16.61 -5.10
C VAL A 118 -6.69 17.22 -4.77
N ILE A 119 -7.49 16.55 -3.94
CA ILE A 119 -8.81 17.02 -3.53
C ILE A 119 -8.73 18.12 -2.45
N GLY A 120 -7.66 18.15 -1.66
CA GLY A 120 -7.45 19.08 -0.54
C GLY A 120 -8.11 18.65 0.77
N GLU A 121 -8.64 17.43 0.85
CA GLU A 121 -9.27 16.88 2.06
C GLU A 121 -9.32 15.34 2.03
N PHE A 122 -9.57 14.75 3.21
CA PHE A 122 -9.68 13.32 3.43
C PHE A 122 -11.08 12.95 3.98
N PRO A 123 -12.09 12.76 3.11
CA PRO A 123 -13.49 12.54 3.50
C PRO A 123 -13.75 11.16 4.12
N GLY A 124 -12.74 10.30 4.14
CA GLY A 124 -12.79 8.97 4.77
C GLY A 124 -11.79 8.83 5.91
N SER A 125 -11.87 7.69 6.59
CA SER A 125 -10.90 7.23 7.59
C SER A 125 -10.56 5.78 7.32
N ILE A 126 -9.28 5.44 7.40
CA ILE A 126 -8.81 4.05 7.34
C ILE A 126 -9.30 3.31 8.58
N VAL A 127 -9.98 2.17 8.41
CA VAL A 127 -10.52 1.36 9.51
C VAL A 127 -9.94 -0.05 9.58
N LEU A 128 -9.23 -0.47 8.54
CA LEU A 128 -8.63 -1.79 8.43
C LEU A 128 -7.46 -1.76 7.45
N VAL A 129 -6.36 -2.44 7.80
CA VAL A 129 -5.32 -2.83 6.84
C VAL A 129 -5.71 -4.19 6.26
N ILE A 130 -5.79 -4.26 4.93
CA ILE A 130 -6.20 -5.44 4.17
C ILE A 130 -4.98 -6.32 3.93
N ASP A 131 -3.95 -5.79 3.26
CA ASP A 131 -2.76 -6.54 2.90
C ASP A 131 -1.54 -5.64 2.67
N GLU A 132 -0.38 -6.28 2.53
CA GLU A 132 0.84 -5.64 2.07
C GLU A 132 1.44 -6.46 0.92
N SER A 133 1.90 -5.77 -0.12
CA SER A 133 2.59 -6.40 -1.25
C SER A 133 3.97 -6.93 -0.83
N LYS A 134 4.18 -8.24 -1.00
CA LYS A 134 5.40 -9.00 -0.65
C LYS A 134 5.98 -9.73 -1.87
N GLY A 135 6.05 -9.04 -3.00
CA GLY A 135 6.60 -9.53 -4.26
C GLY A 135 5.62 -9.47 -5.44
N ALA A 136 4.39 -9.03 -5.21
CA ALA A 136 3.40 -8.85 -6.29
C ALA A 136 3.72 -7.67 -7.21
N ASP A 137 4.55 -6.72 -6.77
CA ASP A 137 5.03 -5.56 -7.53
C ASP A 137 6.54 -5.64 -7.74
N ALA A 138 7.01 -5.40 -8.96
CA ALA A 138 8.41 -5.55 -9.31
C ALA A 138 8.92 -4.53 -10.34
N ILE A 139 10.20 -4.20 -10.21
CA ILE A 139 11.00 -3.52 -11.22
C ILE A 139 11.81 -4.59 -11.96
N VAL A 140 11.54 -4.73 -13.26
CA VAL A 140 12.26 -5.65 -14.16
C VAL A 140 12.96 -4.88 -15.27
N ALA A 141 13.98 -5.49 -15.87
CA ALA A 141 14.67 -4.93 -17.03
C ALA A 141 15.35 -6.02 -17.85
N TYR A 142 15.72 -5.70 -19.09
CA TYR A 142 16.70 -6.51 -19.81
C TYR A 142 18.08 -6.37 -19.14
N LYS A 143 18.69 -7.50 -18.81
CA LYS A 143 19.99 -7.56 -18.13
C LYS A 143 21.13 -6.89 -18.92
N ARG A 144 21.00 -6.77 -20.25
CA ARG A 144 22.00 -6.11 -21.12
C ARG A 144 21.97 -4.59 -20.93
N GLY A 145 20.79 -3.97 -20.97
CA GLY A 145 20.60 -2.54 -20.77
C GLY A 145 20.76 -2.11 -19.30
N VAL A 146 20.19 -2.88 -18.37
CA VAL A 146 20.24 -2.58 -16.92
C VAL A 146 20.62 -3.83 -16.13
N PRO A 147 21.91 -4.18 -16.03
CA PRO A 147 22.36 -5.35 -15.27
C PRO A 147 22.10 -5.29 -13.75
N GLN A 148 21.90 -4.09 -13.20
CA GLN A 148 21.67 -3.83 -11.77
C GLN A 148 21.17 -2.39 -11.61
N ILE A 149 20.55 -2.08 -10.46
CA ILE A 149 19.97 -0.76 -10.20
C ILE A 149 20.94 0.43 -10.43
N PRO A 150 22.24 0.37 -10.02
CA PRO A 150 23.19 1.45 -10.30
C PRO A 150 23.33 1.84 -11.78
N ASN A 151 23.03 0.93 -12.72
CA ASN A 151 23.05 1.24 -14.15
C ASN A 151 21.93 2.21 -14.59
N LEU A 152 20.90 2.43 -13.75
CA LEU A 152 19.89 3.48 -13.95
C LEU A 152 20.42 4.87 -13.62
N SER A 153 21.60 5.01 -13.01
CA SER A 153 22.31 6.29 -12.91
C SER A 153 22.92 6.67 -14.26
N ASN A 154 22.05 6.89 -15.26
CA ASN A 154 22.38 7.14 -16.64
C ASN A 154 21.43 8.21 -17.22
N PRO A 155 21.92 9.26 -17.91
CA PRO A 155 21.07 10.31 -18.46
C PRO A 155 20.00 9.84 -19.47
N ARG A 156 20.23 8.69 -20.12
CA ARG A 156 19.27 8.07 -21.04
C ARG A 156 18.29 7.12 -20.35
N ALA A 157 18.50 6.78 -19.08
CA ALA A 157 17.64 5.84 -18.38
C ALA A 157 16.21 6.37 -18.26
N ARG A 158 15.26 5.45 -18.37
CA ARG A 158 13.83 5.70 -18.19
C ARG A 158 13.22 4.58 -17.36
N ILE A 159 12.15 4.90 -16.66
CA ILE A 159 11.36 3.94 -15.90
C ILE A 159 9.94 3.98 -16.45
N VAL A 160 9.53 2.88 -17.07
CA VAL A 160 8.22 2.68 -17.68
C VAL A 160 7.26 2.16 -16.62
N LEU A 161 6.17 2.89 -16.35
CA LEU A 161 5.23 2.54 -15.29
C LEU A 161 3.84 3.12 -15.49
N THR A 162 2.87 2.58 -14.74
CA THR A 162 1.54 3.18 -14.62
C THR A 162 1.56 4.28 -13.56
N PRO A 163 1.14 5.52 -13.88
CA PRO A 163 1.07 6.60 -12.90
C PRO A 163 -0.02 6.32 -11.86
N ASP A 164 0.09 7.00 -10.71
CA ASP A 164 -0.83 6.92 -9.57
C ASP A 164 -1.03 5.52 -9.00
N SER A 165 -0.10 4.59 -9.26
CA SER A 165 -0.22 3.18 -8.87
C SER A 165 0.94 2.71 -7.97
N PRO A 166 0.84 1.49 -7.40
CA PRO A 166 1.95 0.85 -6.68
C PRO A 166 3.27 0.84 -7.47
N SER A 167 3.19 0.80 -8.80
CA SER A 167 4.36 0.84 -9.68
C SER A 167 5.10 2.17 -9.61
N GLU A 168 4.38 3.29 -9.59
CA GLU A 168 4.98 4.61 -9.40
C GLU A 168 5.62 4.72 -8.01
N THR A 169 4.93 4.23 -6.98
CA THR A 169 5.43 4.24 -5.60
C THR A 169 6.71 3.43 -5.46
N LEU A 170 6.78 2.22 -6.03
CA LEU A 170 7.99 1.39 -6.03
C LEU A 170 9.18 2.09 -6.73
N ALA A 171 8.93 2.72 -7.89
CA ALA A 171 9.95 3.51 -8.59
C ALA A 171 10.45 4.70 -7.75
N ARG A 172 9.53 5.43 -7.13
CA ARG A 172 9.85 6.59 -6.27
C ARG A 172 10.64 6.18 -5.03
N ILE A 173 10.33 5.04 -4.42
CA ILE A 173 11.11 4.49 -3.30
C ILE A 173 12.54 4.20 -3.75
N MET A 174 12.73 3.53 -4.90
CA MET A 174 14.06 3.28 -5.46
C MET A 174 14.83 4.60 -5.67
N ILE A 175 14.22 5.58 -6.35
CA ILE A 175 14.83 6.90 -6.61
C ILE A 175 15.15 7.66 -5.31
N ASN A 176 14.28 7.55 -4.30
CA ASN A 176 14.44 8.25 -3.04
C ASN A 176 15.54 7.64 -2.17
N LYS A 177 15.63 6.30 -2.13
CA LYS A 177 16.47 5.56 -1.18
C LYS A 177 17.81 5.13 -1.78
N MET A 178 17.92 5.03 -3.10
CA MET A 178 19.13 4.57 -3.78
C MET A 178 19.81 5.72 -4.53
N SER A 179 21.14 5.66 -4.60
CA SER A 179 21.95 6.70 -5.22
C SER A 179 21.95 6.57 -6.75
N LEU A 180 21.11 7.37 -7.42
CA LEU A 180 20.99 7.45 -8.89
C LEU A 180 21.27 8.87 -9.42
N PRO A 181 22.47 9.45 -9.19
CA PRO A 181 22.75 10.87 -9.42
C PRO A 181 22.59 11.35 -10.86
N SER A 182 22.72 10.45 -11.85
CA SER A 182 22.60 10.80 -13.27
C SER A 182 21.25 10.40 -13.89
N LEU A 183 20.29 9.92 -13.10
CA LEU A 183 18.92 9.69 -13.58
C LEU A 183 18.27 11.06 -13.87
N PRO A 184 17.69 11.28 -15.06
CA PRO A 184 17.08 12.57 -15.39
C PRO A 184 15.84 12.85 -14.54
N SER A 185 15.50 14.14 -14.36
CA SER A 185 14.27 14.54 -13.66
C SER A 185 13.00 14.04 -14.36
N ALA A 186 12.99 14.00 -15.70
CA ALA A 186 11.95 13.38 -16.52
C ALA A 186 12.26 11.88 -16.72
N TRP A 187 12.29 11.14 -15.62
CA TRP A 187 12.62 9.71 -15.60
C TRP A 187 11.45 8.82 -16.06
N ALA A 188 10.21 9.26 -15.84
CA ALA A 188 9.02 8.43 -16.05
C ALA A 188 8.61 8.33 -17.52
N VAL A 189 8.19 7.14 -17.94
CA VAL A 189 7.45 6.90 -19.19
C VAL A 189 6.12 6.26 -18.81
N GLU A 190 5.04 7.01 -18.97
CA GLU A 190 3.72 6.59 -18.49
C GLU A 190 3.08 5.52 -19.39
N THR A 191 2.27 4.66 -18.76
CA THR A 191 1.50 3.59 -19.39
C THR A 191 0.08 3.55 -18.86
N ASN A 192 -0.84 2.99 -19.64
CA ASN A 192 -2.21 2.76 -19.20
C ASN A 192 -2.34 1.34 -18.61
N GLY A 193 -1.91 1.17 -17.36
CA GLY A 193 -1.92 -0.11 -16.65
C GLY A 193 -0.70 -0.99 -16.92
N ALA A 194 -0.56 -2.07 -16.13
CA ALA A 194 0.57 -3.00 -16.21
C ALA A 194 0.64 -3.75 -17.54
N GLU A 195 -0.49 -4.01 -18.20
CA GLU A 195 -0.49 -4.67 -19.50
C GLU A 195 0.24 -3.85 -20.57
N ASP A 196 0.01 -2.53 -20.59
CA ASP A 196 0.68 -1.62 -21.52
C ASP A 196 2.19 -1.54 -21.23
N ALA A 197 2.57 -1.44 -19.95
CA ALA A 197 3.99 -1.53 -19.55
C ALA A 197 4.65 -2.86 -19.99
N TYR A 198 3.96 -3.97 -19.83
CA TYR A 198 4.42 -5.28 -20.30
C TYR A 198 4.54 -5.35 -21.83
N LYS A 199 3.58 -4.81 -22.58
CA LYS A 199 3.64 -4.72 -24.05
C LYS A 199 4.86 -3.90 -24.49
N LYS A 200 5.12 -2.76 -23.83
CA LYS A 200 6.30 -1.93 -24.09
C LYS A 200 7.62 -2.64 -23.77
N LEU A 201 7.67 -3.44 -22.70
CA LEU A 201 8.83 -4.30 -22.39
C LEU A 201 9.11 -5.28 -23.52
N LYS A 202 8.07 -5.99 -24.02
CA LYS A 202 8.23 -6.99 -25.09
C LYS A 202 8.76 -6.41 -26.40
N SER A 203 8.45 -5.16 -26.71
CA SER A 203 8.89 -4.48 -27.92
C SER A 203 10.16 -3.65 -27.72
N ALA A 204 10.76 -3.68 -26.54
CA ALA A 204 11.91 -2.85 -26.21
C ALA A 204 13.20 -3.36 -26.85
N ASP A 205 14.13 -2.43 -27.11
CA ASP A 205 15.52 -2.79 -27.38
C ASP A 205 16.18 -3.27 -26.06
N PRO A 206 16.71 -4.51 -25.99
CA PRO A 206 17.34 -5.04 -24.78
C PRO A 206 18.58 -4.28 -24.29
N ASP A 207 19.17 -3.42 -25.13
CA ASP A 207 20.34 -2.60 -24.79
C ASP A 207 19.98 -1.22 -24.22
N GLU A 208 18.72 -0.79 -24.33
CA GLU A 208 18.29 0.48 -23.75
C GLU A 208 18.27 0.42 -22.22
N PRO A 209 18.72 1.48 -21.52
CA PRO A 209 18.81 1.50 -20.06
C PRO A 209 17.43 1.75 -19.40
N TYR A 210 16.44 0.97 -19.80
CA TYR A 210 15.04 1.12 -19.39
C TYR A 210 14.69 0.06 -18.36
N ALA A 211 14.01 0.48 -17.30
CA ALA A 211 13.38 -0.40 -16.33
C ALA A 211 11.86 -0.31 -16.46
N TYR A 212 11.17 -1.38 -16.10
CA TYR A 212 9.72 -1.53 -16.22
C TYR A 212 9.17 -1.91 -14.86
N VAL A 213 8.22 -1.13 -14.36
CA VAL A 213 7.56 -1.41 -13.09
C VAL A 213 6.16 -1.93 -13.36
N ILE A 214 5.90 -3.14 -12.90
CA ILE A 214 4.71 -3.92 -13.21
C ILE A 214 4.30 -4.76 -12.00
N TRP A 215 3.02 -5.15 -11.95
CA TRP A 215 2.48 -6.07 -10.96
C TRP A 215 2.02 -7.39 -11.58
N GLU A 216 1.81 -8.40 -10.76
CA GLU A 216 1.32 -9.72 -11.19
C GLU A 216 -0.06 -9.62 -11.90
N PRO A 217 -0.33 -10.44 -12.93
CA PRO A 217 0.49 -11.56 -13.42
C PRO A 217 1.62 -11.16 -14.39
N TYR A 218 1.79 -9.86 -14.67
CA TYR A 218 2.75 -9.40 -15.68
C TYR A 218 4.21 -9.55 -15.24
N VAL A 219 4.48 -9.56 -13.93
CA VAL A 219 5.81 -9.90 -13.40
C VAL A 219 6.21 -11.31 -13.84
N THR A 220 5.35 -12.31 -13.58
CA THR A 220 5.58 -13.69 -14.02
C THR A 220 5.76 -13.79 -15.54
N LYS A 221 4.92 -13.08 -16.32
CA LYS A 221 5.03 -13.06 -17.79
C LYS A 221 6.28 -12.36 -18.31
N ALA A 222 6.77 -11.33 -17.61
CA ALA A 222 7.98 -10.60 -17.96
C ALA A 222 9.24 -11.43 -17.69
N LEU A 223 9.32 -12.11 -16.56
CA LEU A 223 10.45 -12.97 -16.20
C LEU A 223 10.56 -14.23 -17.07
N ALA A 224 9.51 -14.57 -17.84
CA ALA A 224 9.55 -15.61 -18.85
C ALA A 224 10.20 -15.15 -20.18
N ILE A 225 10.44 -13.85 -20.36
CA ILE A 225 11.11 -13.31 -21.56
C ILE A 225 12.62 -13.50 -21.39
N GLU A 226 13.27 -14.09 -22.40
CA GLU A 226 14.72 -14.31 -22.38
C GLU A 226 15.48 -12.99 -22.17
N GLY A 227 16.40 -12.98 -21.21
CA GLY A 227 17.24 -11.83 -20.89
C GLY A 227 16.61 -10.79 -19.97
N VAL A 228 15.32 -10.89 -19.66
CA VAL A 228 14.67 -10.06 -18.63
C VAL A 228 14.97 -10.65 -17.24
N HIS A 229 15.23 -9.77 -16.28
CA HIS A 229 15.45 -10.17 -14.89
C HIS A 229 14.83 -9.19 -13.90
N LEU A 230 14.85 -9.58 -12.64
CA LEU A 230 14.36 -8.78 -11.53
C LEU A 230 15.45 -7.86 -10.97
N LEU A 231 15.14 -6.57 -10.79
CA LEU A 231 16.01 -5.59 -10.15
C LEU A 231 15.63 -5.38 -8.67
N LEU A 232 14.34 -5.26 -8.39
CA LEU A 232 13.75 -5.05 -7.08
C LEU A 232 12.30 -5.53 -7.09
N ASP A 233 11.82 -6.09 -5.98
CA ASP A 233 10.40 -6.38 -5.77
C ASP A 233 9.95 -5.87 -4.40
N SER A 234 8.64 -5.85 -4.19
CA SER A 234 8.03 -5.43 -2.92
C SER A 234 8.32 -6.37 -1.73
N SER A 235 8.77 -7.62 -1.95
CA SER A 235 9.21 -8.53 -0.86
C SER A 235 10.44 -8.01 -0.11
N LYS A 236 11.17 -7.06 -0.70
CA LYS A 236 12.33 -6.41 -0.07
C LYS A 236 11.96 -5.19 0.74
N LEU A 237 10.70 -4.77 0.68
CA LEU A 237 10.18 -3.57 1.33
C LEU A 237 9.28 -3.95 2.51
N LYS A 238 9.16 -3.03 3.46
CA LYS A 238 8.19 -3.12 4.55
C LYS A 238 7.38 -1.83 4.69
N GLY A 239 6.06 -1.98 4.68
CA GLY A 239 5.02 -1.00 4.95
C GLY A 239 4.92 0.15 3.94
N TYR A 240 5.27 -0.08 2.67
CA TYR A 240 5.20 0.95 1.62
C TYR A 240 4.02 0.77 0.66
N ILE A 241 3.74 -0.47 0.25
CA ILE A 241 2.62 -0.82 -0.63
C ILE A 241 1.63 -1.59 0.24
N VAL A 242 0.77 -0.84 0.90
CA VAL A 242 -0.14 -1.33 1.95
C VAL A 242 -1.55 -0.92 1.57
N ASP A 243 -2.44 -1.91 1.50
CA ASP A 243 -3.81 -1.76 1.12
C ASP A 243 -4.72 -1.63 2.34
N VAL A 244 -5.67 -0.70 2.27
CA VAL A 244 -6.50 -0.28 3.39
C VAL A 244 -7.96 -0.11 3.00
N LEU A 245 -8.87 -0.48 3.89
CA LEU A 245 -10.29 -0.14 3.79
C LEU A 245 -10.52 1.24 4.42
N VAL A 246 -11.07 2.14 3.62
CA VAL A 246 -11.42 3.51 4.00
C VAL A 246 -12.94 3.65 4.06
N VAL A 247 -13.46 4.20 5.15
CA VAL A 247 -14.89 4.44 5.36
C VAL A 247 -15.16 5.93 5.35
N GLN A 248 -16.21 6.37 4.64
CA GLN A 248 -16.64 7.76 4.65
C GLN A 248 -16.92 8.22 6.09
N ARG A 249 -16.35 9.37 6.50
CA ARG A 249 -16.49 9.87 7.87
C ARG A 249 -17.94 10.05 8.32
N ALA A 250 -18.79 10.63 7.47
CA ALA A 250 -20.20 10.84 7.78
C ALA A 250 -20.95 9.51 8.01
N PHE A 251 -20.62 8.47 7.23
CA PHE A 251 -21.18 7.13 7.41
C PHE A 251 -20.62 6.46 8.67
N LEU A 252 -19.33 6.60 8.95
CA LEU A 252 -18.68 6.06 10.15
C LEU A 252 -19.20 6.69 11.45
N ASP A 253 -19.61 7.96 11.40
CA ASP A 253 -20.19 8.69 12.53
C ASP A 253 -21.64 8.27 12.79
N SER A 254 -22.47 8.22 11.73
CA SER A 254 -23.92 8.01 11.84
C SER A 254 -24.40 6.57 11.76
N GLN A 255 -23.58 5.65 11.25
CA GLN A 255 -23.93 4.25 10.95
C GLN A 255 -22.80 3.29 11.34
N ARG A 256 -22.09 3.55 12.43
CA ARG A 256 -20.94 2.76 12.89
C ARG A 256 -21.28 1.28 13.08
N GLU A 257 -22.48 1.01 13.56
CA GLU A 257 -23.07 -0.31 13.75
C GLU A 257 -23.18 -1.13 12.46
N LEU A 258 -23.18 -0.48 11.28
CA LEU A 258 -23.11 -1.14 9.99
C LEU A 258 -21.68 -1.38 9.50
N VAL A 259 -20.69 -0.65 10.04
CA VAL A 259 -19.27 -0.80 9.67
C VAL A 259 -18.63 -1.97 10.42
N THR A 260 -18.92 -2.12 11.72
CA THR A 260 -18.35 -3.19 12.54
C THR A 260 -18.61 -4.60 11.96
N PRO A 261 -19.85 -4.95 11.53
CA PRO A 261 -20.11 -6.24 10.89
C PRO A 261 -19.30 -6.48 9.61
N VAL A 262 -19.04 -5.44 8.80
CA VAL A 262 -18.23 -5.56 7.58
C VAL A 262 -16.79 -5.90 7.92
N VAL A 263 -16.21 -5.20 8.91
CA VAL A 263 -14.85 -5.47 9.39
C VAL A 263 -14.75 -6.88 10.00
N GLN A 264 -15.72 -7.27 10.83
CA GLN A 264 -15.79 -8.63 11.37
C GLN A 264 -15.89 -9.67 10.26
N ALA A 265 -16.81 -9.50 9.32
CA ALA A 265 -17.02 -10.45 8.22
C ALA A 265 -15.75 -10.63 7.38
N TYR A 266 -15.04 -9.54 7.07
CA TYR A 266 -13.74 -9.61 6.40
C TYR A 266 -12.72 -10.41 7.22
N LEU A 267 -12.53 -10.08 8.51
CA LEU A 267 -11.53 -10.76 9.35
C LEU A 267 -11.83 -12.26 9.51
N ARG A 268 -13.10 -12.64 9.61
CA ARG A 268 -13.53 -14.05 9.65
C ARG A 268 -13.25 -14.77 8.33
N ALA A 269 -13.62 -14.17 7.20
CA ALA A 269 -13.35 -14.74 5.89
C ALA A 269 -11.84 -14.85 5.63
N ASN A 270 -11.06 -13.84 6.02
CA ASN A 270 -9.60 -13.88 5.91
C ASN A 270 -9.02 -15.05 6.71
N TYR A 271 -9.44 -15.22 7.96
CA TYR A 271 -9.03 -16.36 8.79
C TYR A 271 -9.39 -17.69 8.13
N ASP A 272 -10.63 -17.83 7.64
CA ASP A 272 -11.11 -19.07 7.03
C ASP A 272 -10.31 -19.43 5.76
N TYR A 273 -10.16 -18.49 4.81
CA TYR A 273 -9.42 -18.74 3.58
C TYR A 273 -7.93 -19.05 3.79
N ASN A 274 -7.29 -18.46 4.81
CA ASN A 274 -5.90 -18.78 5.15
C ASN A 274 -5.73 -20.16 5.81
N ASN A 275 -6.78 -20.69 6.45
CA ASN A 275 -6.74 -22.00 7.10
C ASN A 275 -7.26 -23.15 6.21
N GLN A 276 -7.85 -22.82 5.06
CA GLN A 276 -8.28 -23.81 4.07
C GLN A 276 -7.12 -24.17 3.12
N PRO A 277 -6.92 -25.47 2.81
CA PRO A 277 -6.04 -25.87 1.71
C PRO A 277 -6.47 -25.17 0.42
N ASP A 278 -5.53 -24.45 -0.21
CA ASP A 278 -5.76 -23.68 -1.44
C ASP A 278 -6.85 -22.60 -1.38
N GLY A 279 -7.36 -22.25 -0.19
CA GLY A 279 -8.52 -21.35 -0.03
C GLY A 279 -8.35 -20.02 -0.76
N LEU A 280 -7.24 -19.33 -0.51
CA LEU A 280 -6.91 -18.07 -1.19
C LEU A 280 -6.69 -18.23 -2.70
N ALA A 281 -6.06 -19.33 -3.12
CA ALA A 281 -5.80 -19.59 -4.53
C ALA A 281 -7.12 -19.81 -5.30
N THR A 282 -7.99 -20.65 -4.78
CA THR A 282 -9.32 -20.87 -5.36
C THR A 282 -10.15 -19.59 -5.38
N LEU A 283 -10.11 -18.79 -4.31
CA LEU A 283 -10.81 -17.52 -4.24
C LEU A 283 -10.33 -16.55 -5.32
N ILE A 284 -9.02 -16.32 -5.44
CA ILE A 284 -8.44 -15.42 -6.44
C ILE A 284 -8.78 -15.87 -7.85
N GLN A 285 -8.72 -17.17 -8.13
CA GLN A 285 -9.08 -17.70 -9.44
C GLN A 285 -10.56 -17.48 -9.77
N LEU A 286 -11.45 -17.59 -8.78
CA LEU A 286 -12.87 -17.32 -8.95
C LEU A 286 -13.16 -15.83 -9.14
N ASP A 287 -12.52 -14.97 -8.35
CA ASP A 287 -12.67 -13.52 -8.39
C ASP A 287 -12.16 -12.94 -9.72
N ALA A 288 -10.97 -13.36 -10.18
CA ALA A 288 -10.38 -12.92 -11.44
C ALA A 288 -11.30 -13.12 -12.66
N LYS A 289 -12.05 -14.23 -12.70
CA LYS A 289 -13.01 -14.51 -13.78
C LYS A 289 -14.12 -13.47 -13.89
N GLN A 290 -14.49 -12.83 -12.78
CA GLN A 290 -15.51 -11.76 -12.77
C GLN A 290 -15.01 -10.50 -13.50
N TYR A 291 -13.70 -10.31 -13.58
CA TYR A 291 -13.03 -9.19 -14.23
C TYR A 291 -12.48 -9.55 -15.62
N GLY A 292 -12.80 -10.73 -16.14
CA GLY A 292 -12.39 -11.19 -17.47
C GLY A 292 -11.00 -11.83 -17.52
N ASP A 293 -10.34 -12.00 -16.37
CA ASP A 293 -9.04 -12.67 -16.27
C ASP A 293 -9.20 -14.18 -16.06
N SER A 294 -8.32 -14.95 -16.70
CA SER A 294 -8.26 -16.41 -16.53
C SER A 294 -6.87 -16.81 -16.03
N LEU A 295 -6.67 -16.70 -14.72
CA LEU A 295 -5.42 -17.07 -14.07
C LEU A 295 -5.26 -18.60 -14.00
N ASN A 296 -4.09 -19.08 -14.39
CA ASN A 296 -3.70 -20.47 -14.17
C ASN A 296 -3.17 -20.67 -12.74
N ARG A 297 -2.99 -21.93 -12.35
CA ARG A 297 -2.59 -22.26 -10.97
C ARG A 297 -1.26 -21.63 -10.55
N ASN A 298 -0.26 -21.63 -11.43
CA ASN A 298 1.04 -21.03 -11.13
C ASN A 298 0.96 -19.51 -10.95
N GLU A 299 0.18 -18.80 -11.78
CA GLU A 299 -0.06 -17.36 -11.61
C GLU A 299 -0.76 -17.07 -10.27
N THR A 300 -1.77 -17.86 -9.93
CA THR A 300 -2.48 -17.74 -8.66
C THR A 300 -1.58 -18.01 -7.45
N ASP A 301 -0.77 -19.06 -7.48
CA ASP A 301 0.15 -19.38 -6.38
C ASP A 301 1.21 -18.27 -6.18
N LYS A 302 1.66 -17.66 -7.28
CA LYS A 302 2.56 -16.50 -7.24
C LYS A 302 1.88 -15.28 -6.61
N LEU A 303 0.64 -15.00 -6.96
CA LEU A 303 -0.17 -13.93 -6.35
C LEU A 303 -0.37 -14.16 -4.85
N VAL A 304 -0.80 -15.36 -4.44
CA VAL A 304 -0.99 -15.70 -3.02
C VAL A 304 0.31 -15.53 -2.24
N LYS A 305 1.45 -15.95 -2.81
CA LYS A 305 2.76 -15.77 -2.18
C LYS A 305 3.20 -14.29 -2.13
N GLY A 306 2.78 -13.49 -3.12
CA GLY A 306 3.17 -12.10 -3.28
C GLY A 306 2.30 -11.11 -2.49
N ILE A 307 1.24 -11.57 -1.83
CA ILE A 307 0.31 -10.74 -1.05
C ILE A 307 0.26 -11.26 0.38
N GLU A 308 0.49 -10.37 1.35
CA GLU A 308 0.42 -10.72 2.78
C GLU A 308 -0.81 -10.07 3.43
N TRP A 309 -1.94 -10.78 3.40
CA TRP A 309 -3.18 -10.34 4.04
C TRP A 309 -3.02 -10.19 5.54
N ARG A 310 -3.31 -9.00 6.06
CA ARG A 310 -3.16 -8.69 7.49
C ARG A 310 -4.25 -9.34 8.31
N ASN A 311 -3.81 -10.05 9.33
CA ASN A 311 -4.68 -10.79 10.23
C ASN A 311 -5.28 -9.88 11.31
N THR A 312 -6.13 -10.43 12.17
CA THR A 312 -6.85 -9.68 13.21
C THR A 312 -5.88 -9.01 14.20
N VAL A 313 -4.89 -9.76 14.67
CA VAL A 313 -3.95 -9.29 15.71
C VAL A 313 -2.90 -8.34 15.12
N GLU A 314 -2.50 -8.54 13.86
CA GLU A 314 -1.68 -7.58 13.12
C GLU A 314 -2.42 -6.25 12.92
N ASN A 315 -3.72 -6.29 12.62
CA ASN A 315 -4.53 -5.07 12.60
C ASN A 315 -4.55 -4.38 13.97
N TYR A 316 -4.68 -5.11 15.08
CA TYR A 316 -4.54 -4.51 16.41
C TYR A 316 -3.15 -3.88 16.62
N ALA A 317 -2.09 -4.49 16.12
CA ALA A 317 -0.73 -3.95 16.19
C ALA A 317 -0.58 -2.66 15.37
N HIS A 318 -1.03 -2.67 14.11
CA HIS A 318 -0.92 -1.52 13.20
C HIS A 318 -1.66 -0.29 13.72
N PHE A 319 -2.83 -0.49 14.34
CA PHE A 319 -3.65 0.59 14.89
C PHE A 319 -3.30 0.95 16.35
N GLY A 320 -2.25 0.35 16.93
CA GLY A 320 -1.83 0.63 18.30
C GLY A 320 -2.85 0.24 19.36
N VAL A 321 -3.72 -0.74 19.07
CA VAL A 321 -4.70 -1.30 20.01
C VAL A 321 -4.01 -2.19 21.06
N ILE A 322 -2.96 -2.92 20.65
CA ILE A 322 -2.11 -3.70 21.56
C ILE A 322 -0.76 -3.00 21.84
N PRO A 323 -0.12 -3.26 22.99
CA PRO A 323 1.16 -2.65 23.34
C PRO A 323 2.30 -3.14 22.42
N SER A 324 3.35 -2.31 22.29
CA SER A 324 4.51 -2.59 21.42
C SER A 324 5.25 -3.90 21.76
N SER A 325 5.16 -4.38 23.01
CA SER A 325 5.72 -5.66 23.43
C SER A 325 5.02 -6.86 22.78
N GLU A 326 3.72 -6.74 22.49
CA GLU A 326 2.92 -7.77 21.83
C GLU A 326 2.91 -7.62 20.30
N ALA A 327 3.19 -6.40 19.82
CA ALA A 327 3.24 -6.08 18.40
C ALA A 327 4.42 -6.71 17.63
N LYS A 328 5.36 -7.41 18.28
CA LYS A 328 6.50 -8.11 17.65
C LYS A 328 7.26 -7.31 16.56
N GLY A 329 7.41 -5.99 16.75
CA GLY A 329 8.09 -5.12 15.78
C GLY A 329 7.27 -4.80 14.52
N THR A 330 5.97 -5.08 14.53
CA THR A 330 5.01 -4.58 13.54
C THR A 330 4.97 -3.06 13.58
N GLU A 331 5.00 -2.48 12.39
CA GLU A 331 5.04 -1.04 12.22
C GLU A 331 3.64 -0.46 12.36
N ARG A 332 3.52 0.64 13.10
CA ARG A 332 2.22 1.30 13.27
C ARG A 332 1.83 2.12 12.04
N LEU A 333 0.53 2.35 11.88
CA LEU A 333 -0.03 3.02 10.72
C LEU A 333 0.49 4.46 10.58
N GLU A 334 0.64 5.20 11.67
CA GLU A 334 1.23 6.55 11.66
C GLU A 334 2.67 6.56 11.11
N ALA A 335 3.48 5.55 11.45
CA ALA A 335 4.84 5.42 10.96
C ALA A 335 4.87 5.04 9.47
N MET A 336 3.96 4.16 9.04
CA MET A 336 3.81 3.79 7.63
C MET A 336 3.38 4.99 6.77
N ILE A 337 2.40 5.77 7.24
CA ILE A 337 1.96 6.98 6.56
C ILE A 337 3.10 8.00 6.49
N ALA A 338 3.80 8.25 7.61
CA ALA A 338 4.88 9.22 7.67
C ALA A 338 5.99 8.97 6.63
N LYS A 339 6.45 7.72 6.49
CA LYS A 339 7.50 7.39 5.53
C LYS A 339 7.01 7.45 4.08
N ILE A 340 5.74 7.11 3.82
CA ILE A 340 5.16 7.21 2.49
C ILE A 340 5.07 8.69 2.09
N VAL A 341 4.55 9.56 2.98
CA VAL A 341 4.52 11.01 2.78
C VAL A 341 5.93 11.55 2.52
N GLN A 342 6.93 11.12 3.28
CA GLN A 342 8.32 11.52 3.05
C GLN A 342 8.79 11.20 1.63
N VAL A 343 8.53 9.98 1.13
CA VAL A 343 8.89 9.59 -0.24
C VAL A 343 8.12 10.43 -1.26
N LEU A 344 6.82 10.62 -1.07
CA LEU A 344 5.98 11.39 -2.00
C LEU A 344 6.43 12.86 -2.09
N VAL A 345 6.74 13.50 -0.96
CA VAL A 345 7.23 14.89 -0.92
C VAL A 345 8.63 14.99 -1.54
N GLN A 346 9.58 14.14 -1.10
CA GLN A 346 10.97 14.22 -1.57
C GLN A 346 11.16 13.84 -3.04
N THR A 347 10.17 13.21 -3.66
CA THR A 347 10.16 12.90 -5.09
C THR A 347 9.23 13.81 -5.90
N ASN A 348 8.66 14.86 -5.28
CA ASN A 348 7.72 15.80 -5.89
C ASN A 348 6.45 15.15 -6.46
N SER A 349 5.98 14.05 -5.84
CA SER A 349 4.67 13.45 -6.13
C SER A 349 3.52 14.25 -5.50
N ILE A 350 3.77 14.80 -4.30
CA ILE A 350 2.92 15.80 -3.64
C ILE A 350 3.82 16.97 -3.19
N SER A 351 3.26 18.17 -3.07
CA SER A 351 4.03 19.38 -2.79
C SER A 351 4.46 19.51 -1.33
N THR A 352 3.66 19.02 -0.40
CA THR A 352 3.90 19.07 1.05
C THR A 352 3.18 17.92 1.75
N ASP A 353 3.48 17.70 3.03
CA ASP A 353 2.73 16.81 3.90
C ASP A 353 1.29 17.34 4.06
N PRO A 354 0.26 16.61 3.59
CA PRO A 354 -1.11 17.10 3.54
C PRO A 354 -1.77 17.16 4.93
N VAL A 355 -1.15 16.56 5.95
CA VAL A 355 -1.66 16.53 7.33
C VAL A 355 -0.67 17.12 8.35
N SER A 356 0.46 17.63 7.89
CA SER A 356 1.48 18.31 8.71
C SER A 356 1.92 17.49 9.92
N GLY A 357 2.14 16.19 9.74
CA GLY A 357 2.57 15.25 10.77
C GLY A 357 1.46 14.66 11.64
N ASN A 358 0.22 15.16 11.55
CA ASN A 358 -0.92 14.66 12.34
C ASN A 358 -1.56 13.44 11.66
N TYR A 359 -0.78 12.37 11.47
CA TYR A 359 -1.18 11.21 10.69
C TYR A 359 -2.33 10.41 11.33
N GLU A 360 -2.51 10.52 12.65
CA GLU A 360 -3.60 9.87 13.39
C GLU A 360 -4.98 10.31 12.90
N GLN A 361 -5.10 11.50 12.30
CA GLN A 361 -6.38 11.96 11.77
C GLN A 361 -6.85 11.13 10.56
N LEU A 362 -5.97 10.38 9.88
CA LEU A 362 -6.30 9.63 8.67
C LEU A 362 -6.93 8.25 8.93
N PHE A 363 -6.91 7.77 10.17
CA PHE A 363 -7.42 6.46 10.53
C PHE A 363 -8.31 6.50 11.78
N PHE A 364 -9.09 5.45 11.98
CA PHE A 364 -10.01 5.30 13.11
C PHE A 364 -9.89 3.90 13.69
N GLU A 365 -9.29 3.79 14.87
CA GLU A 365 -9.05 2.52 15.56
C GLU A 365 -10.22 2.02 16.39
N GLY A 366 -11.26 2.85 16.59
CA GLY A 366 -12.36 2.56 17.51
C GLY A 366 -13.08 1.23 17.25
N ILE A 367 -13.20 0.81 15.99
CA ILE A 367 -13.78 -0.50 15.62
C ILE A 367 -12.90 -1.62 16.15
N LEU A 368 -11.62 -1.61 15.80
CA LEU A 368 -10.66 -2.63 16.22
C LEU A 368 -10.47 -2.65 17.74
N ARG A 369 -10.48 -1.48 18.39
CA ARG A 369 -10.44 -1.36 19.85
C ARG A 369 -11.67 -2.02 20.51
N SER A 370 -12.87 -1.84 19.93
CA SER A 370 -14.08 -2.53 20.40
C SER A 370 -13.94 -4.04 20.24
N LEU A 371 -13.53 -4.52 19.06
CA LEU A 371 -13.34 -5.95 18.81
C LEU A 371 -12.34 -6.57 19.79
N HIS A 372 -11.23 -5.89 20.08
CA HIS A 372 -10.24 -6.34 21.04
C HIS A 372 -10.80 -6.37 22.47
N HIS A 373 -11.54 -5.34 22.88
CA HIS A 373 -12.23 -5.29 24.19
C HIS A 373 -13.20 -6.46 24.36
N ASP A 374 -13.97 -6.75 23.31
CA ASP A 374 -14.97 -7.83 23.27
C ASP A 374 -14.33 -9.22 23.05
N LYS A 375 -12.99 -9.31 23.03
CA LYS A 375 -12.22 -10.54 22.82
C LYS A 375 -12.63 -11.29 21.54
N PHE A 376 -12.91 -10.54 20.48
CA PHE A 376 -13.28 -11.08 19.18
C PHE A 376 -12.26 -12.12 18.69
N HIS A 377 -12.76 -13.29 18.27
CA HIS A 377 -11.96 -14.33 17.63
C HIS A 377 -12.50 -14.60 16.22
N PRO A 378 -11.70 -14.45 15.15
CA PRO A 378 -12.20 -14.56 13.77
C PRO A 378 -12.71 -15.97 13.42
N GLY A 379 -12.17 -17.01 14.06
CA GLY A 379 -12.67 -18.39 13.93
C GLY A 379 -13.97 -18.74 14.71
N MET A 380 -14.51 -17.85 15.55
CA MET A 380 -15.67 -18.17 16.41
C MET A 380 -16.90 -17.31 16.09
N LEU A 381 -17.99 -17.89 15.59
CA LEU A 381 -19.17 -17.13 15.17
C LEU A 381 -19.94 -16.45 16.35
N ASN A 382 -19.86 -16.99 17.56
CA ASN A 382 -20.59 -16.50 18.74
C ASN A 382 -19.61 -16.02 19.82
N ALA A 383 -19.28 -14.73 19.83
CA ALA A 383 -18.46 -14.12 20.89
C ALA A 383 -19.17 -12.97 21.61
N SER A 384 -20.50 -12.87 21.45
CA SER A 384 -21.34 -11.97 22.24
C SER A 384 -22.03 -12.81 23.32
N GLY A 385 -21.92 -12.37 24.58
CA GLY A 385 -22.12 -13.21 25.75
C GLY A 385 -23.54 -13.69 26.07
N ASN A 386 -23.56 -14.59 27.06
CA ASN A 386 -24.69 -15.01 27.92
C ASN A 386 -25.69 -16.07 27.44
N ASP A 387 -25.41 -16.85 26.39
CA ASP A 387 -26.16 -18.10 26.17
C ASP A 387 -25.30 -19.32 26.56
N GLU A 388 -25.52 -19.79 27.78
CA GLU A 388 -24.92 -21.01 28.37
C GLU A 388 -25.42 -22.31 27.72
N LEU A 389 -26.18 -22.27 26.63
CA LEU A 389 -26.94 -23.43 26.14
C LEU A 389 -26.75 -23.87 24.68
N ASP A 390 -25.92 -23.22 23.87
CA ASP A 390 -25.57 -23.72 22.51
C ASP A 390 -24.07 -23.57 22.19
N GLY A 391 -23.23 -23.71 23.23
CA GLY A 391 -21.78 -23.70 23.10
C GLY A 391 -21.26 -25.00 22.47
N ILE A 392 -21.38 -25.14 21.14
CA ILE A 392 -20.40 -25.95 20.41
C ILE A 392 -19.08 -25.20 20.52
N PHE A 393 -18.34 -25.48 21.61
CA PHE A 393 -16.91 -25.29 21.69
C PHE A 393 -16.30 -26.19 20.61
N VAL A 394 -16.17 -25.68 19.39
CA VAL A 394 -15.27 -26.28 18.41
C VAL A 394 -13.88 -26.07 18.99
N GLY A 395 -13.28 -27.16 19.47
CA GLY A 395 -12.03 -27.15 20.24
C GLY A 395 -10.98 -26.21 19.67
N SER A 396 -10.37 -25.43 20.58
CA SER A 396 -9.08 -24.74 20.46
C SER A 396 -8.67 -24.33 19.04
N THR A 397 -9.47 -23.55 18.32
CA THR A 397 -8.92 -22.85 17.16
C THR A 397 -7.95 -21.81 17.71
N PRO A 398 -6.65 -21.89 17.41
CA PRO A 398 -5.69 -20.97 17.98
C PRO A 398 -6.00 -19.56 17.48
N MET A 399 -5.95 -18.60 18.42
CA MET A 399 -5.98 -17.19 18.08
C MET A 399 -4.83 -16.89 17.13
N GLU A 400 -5.08 -16.03 16.15
CA GLU A 400 -4.04 -15.51 15.27
C GLU A 400 -2.94 -14.83 16.10
N GLN A 401 -1.72 -14.79 15.57
CA GLN A 401 -0.61 -14.08 16.20
C GLN A 401 -0.05 -13.05 15.22
N VAL A 402 0.63 -12.05 15.77
CA VAL A 402 1.47 -11.18 14.96
C VAL A 402 2.57 -12.03 14.32
N ARG A 403 2.67 -12.01 12.99
CA ARG A 403 3.76 -12.70 12.29
C ARG A 403 5.07 -11.98 12.56
N GLU A 404 6.11 -12.75 12.80
CA GLU A 404 7.46 -12.21 12.91
C GLU A 404 8.01 -12.01 11.50
N GLU A 405 8.54 -10.80 11.25
CA GLU A 405 9.22 -10.54 9.99
C GLU A 405 10.45 -11.45 9.89
N ALA A 406 10.61 -12.12 8.76
CA ALA A 406 11.76 -12.98 8.53
C ALA A 406 13.07 -12.17 8.65
N SER A 407 13.83 -12.41 9.71
CA SER A 407 15.15 -11.79 9.88
C SER A 407 16.19 -12.48 9.00
N LEU A 408 17.12 -11.71 8.45
CA LEU A 408 18.28 -12.27 7.77
C LEU A 408 19.12 -13.12 8.74
N ASN A 409 19.60 -14.27 8.26
CA ASN A 409 20.46 -15.12 9.07
C ASN A 409 21.87 -14.53 9.20
N PRO A 410 22.58 -14.75 10.32
CA PRO A 410 24.00 -14.45 10.38
C PRO A 410 24.80 -15.17 9.28
N LEU A 411 25.74 -14.47 8.66
CA LEU A 411 26.59 -15.00 7.59
C LEU A 411 28.01 -15.26 8.09
N SER A 412 28.63 -16.33 7.59
CA SER A 412 30.08 -16.53 7.68
C SER A 412 30.82 -15.51 6.79
N ASP A 413 32.13 -15.35 7.02
CA ASP A 413 32.96 -14.45 6.21
C ASP A 413 32.94 -14.78 4.71
N ALA A 414 32.96 -16.08 4.37
CA ALA A 414 32.87 -16.55 2.98
C ALA A 414 31.52 -16.17 2.35
N ASN A 415 30.42 -16.30 3.09
CA ASN A 415 29.08 -15.98 2.61
C ASN A 415 28.87 -14.47 2.40
N TRP A 416 29.55 -13.62 3.16
CA TRP A 416 29.53 -12.17 2.91
C TRP A 416 30.17 -11.77 1.57
N ASN A 417 31.16 -12.55 1.11
CA ASN A 417 31.86 -12.30 -0.16
C ASN A 417 31.07 -12.81 -1.38
N SER A 418 30.09 -13.70 -1.18
CA SER A 418 29.20 -14.16 -2.25
C SER A 418 27.97 -13.27 -2.45
N LEU A 419 27.73 -12.30 -1.56
CA LEU A 419 26.67 -11.32 -1.75
C LEU A 419 26.97 -10.38 -2.93
N SER A 420 25.94 -10.07 -3.71
CA SER A 420 26.04 -9.10 -4.81
C SER A 420 25.60 -7.71 -4.34
N PRO A 421 26.30 -6.64 -4.79
CA PRO A 421 25.80 -5.28 -4.63
C PRO A 421 24.45 -5.11 -5.30
N VAL A 422 23.49 -4.56 -4.57
CA VAL A 422 22.16 -4.22 -5.08
C VAL A 422 22.17 -2.76 -5.51
N ALA A 423 22.50 -1.86 -4.58
CA ALA A 423 22.66 -0.43 -4.83
C ALA A 423 23.40 0.25 -3.67
N ALA A 424 23.97 1.42 -3.92
CA ALA A 424 24.37 2.32 -2.84
C ALA A 424 23.16 3.09 -2.32
N MET A 425 23.03 3.22 -0.99
CA MET A 425 22.01 4.04 -0.35
C MET A 425 22.30 5.52 -0.58
N LYS A 426 21.24 6.30 -0.85
CA LYS A 426 21.31 7.76 -0.86
C LYS A 426 21.34 8.26 0.59
N VAL A 427 22.48 8.83 1.00
CA VAL A 427 22.70 9.30 2.38
C VAL A 427 23.48 10.60 2.32
N GLU A 428 23.06 11.59 3.12
CA GLU A 428 23.81 12.82 3.31
C GLU A 428 25.24 12.52 3.79
N PRO A 429 26.26 13.26 3.31
CA PRO A 429 27.66 12.96 3.66
C PRO A 429 27.91 12.93 5.17
N ILE A 430 28.45 11.81 5.65
CA ILE A 430 28.83 11.66 7.06
C ILE A 430 30.15 12.40 7.32
N GLN A 431 30.09 13.38 8.21
CA GLN A 431 31.21 14.22 8.58
C GLN A 431 31.92 13.67 9.81
N PHE A 432 33.25 13.69 9.75
CA PHE A 432 34.14 13.21 10.80
C PHE A 432 35.09 14.31 11.26
N GLY A 433 35.55 14.21 12.51
CA GLY A 433 36.65 15.02 13.00
C GLY A 433 37.91 14.88 12.15
N ARG A 434 38.72 15.95 12.09
CA ARG A 434 39.97 15.96 11.34
C ARG A 434 40.91 14.87 11.86
N GLY A 435 41.37 13.99 10.96
CA GLY A 435 42.32 12.92 11.27
C GLY A 435 41.79 11.82 12.19
N ASN A 436 40.48 11.75 12.45
CA ASN A 436 39.89 10.73 13.32
C ASN A 436 38.53 10.22 12.80
N ALA A 437 37.97 9.26 13.53
CA ALA A 437 36.70 8.60 13.24
C ALA A 437 35.52 9.12 14.09
N ARG A 438 35.68 10.23 14.81
CA ARG A 438 34.59 10.82 15.60
C ARG A 438 33.57 11.45 14.67
N ILE A 439 32.36 10.87 14.61
CA ILE A 439 31.23 11.42 13.85
C ILE A 439 30.80 12.75 14.46
N LEU A 440 30.65 13.78 13.62
CA LEU A 440 30.20 15.09 14.08
C LEU A 440 28.70 15.07 14.41
N PRO A 441 28.23 15.85 15.40
CA PRO A 441 26.83 15.87 15.80
C PRO A 441 25.83 16.09 14.66
N GLY A 442 26.19 16.92 13.67
CA GLY A 442 25.36 17.22 12.49
C GLY A 442 25.04 15.99 11.62
N SER A 443 25.89 14.96 11.62
CA SER A 443 25.67 13.73 10.82
C SER A 443 24.85 12.66 11.55
N LYS A 444 24.49 12.86 12.83
CA LYS A 444 23.68 11.89 13.57
C LYS A 444 22.30 11.70 12.95
N ARG A 445 21.66 12.77 12.49
CA ARG A 445 20.34 12.71 11.83
C ARG A 445 20.37 11.84 10.56
N ALA A 446 21.40 12.02 9.72
CA ALA A 446 21.56 11.22 8.50
C ALA A 446 21.71 9.71 8.80
N LEU A 447 22.42 9.36 9.88
CA LEU A 447 22.55 7.95 10.31
C LEU A 447 21.26 7.40 10.94
N GLN A 448 20.49 8.23 11.64
CA GLN A 448 19.17 7.85 12.15
C GLN A 448 18.19 7.58 11.01
N GLU A 449 18.15 8.47 10.00
CA GLU A 449 17.33 8.30 8.80
C GLU A 449 17.76 7.06 8.00
N LEU A 450 19.07 6.82 7.85
CA LEU A 450 19.58 5.60 7.24
C LEU A 450 19.14 4.35 8.01
N ALA A 451 19.22 4.35 9.35
CA ALA A 451 18.74 3.24 10.16
C ALA A 451 17.23 3.01 9.99
N ALA A 452 16.42 4.07 9.94
CA ALA A 452 14.99 3.96 9.67
C ALA A 452 14.74 3.32 8.29
N ASN A 453 15.44 3.78 7.25
CA ASN A 453 15.37 3.21 5.92
C ASN A 453 15.73 1.71 5.93
N LEU A 454 16.83 1.32 6.60
CA LEU A 454 17.27 -0.08 6.69
C LEU A 454 16.30 -1.02 7.42
N LYS A 455 15.44 -0.47 8.30
CA LYS A 455 14.32 -1.23 8.91
C LYS A 455 13.22 -1.49 7.89
N SER A 456 13.01 -0.59 6.92
CA SER A 456 12.10 -0.81 5.79
C SER A 456 12.66 -1.69 4.69
N PHE A 457 13.97 -2.00 4.73
CA PHE A 457 14.65 -2.95 3.84
C PHE A 457 15.18 -4.17 4.62
N PRO A 458 14.33 -4.96 5.30
CA PRO A 458 14.80 -6.00 6.23
C PRO A 458 15.58 -7.12 5.52
N GLN A 459 15.35 -7.34 4.22
CA GLN A 459 15.91 -8.42 3.42
C GLN A 459 17.27 -8.12 2.77
N TYR A 460 17.92 -7.01 3.13
CA TYR A 460 19.27 -6.68 2.66
C TYR A 460 20.31 -6.62 3.79
N TYR A 461 21.53 -7.03 3.48
CA TYR A 461 22.69 -6.73 4.31
C TYR A 461 23.23 -5.34 3.94
N LEU A 462 23.97 -4.72 4.86
CA LEU A 462 24.64 -3.46 4.64
C LEU A 462 26.15 -3.65 4.72
N ARG A 463 26.84 -3.17 3.69
CA ARG A 463 28.29 -2.97 3.72
C ARG A 463 28.59 -1.48 3.85
N VAL A 464 29.30 -1.13 4.92
CA VAL A 464 29.76 0.24 5.18
C VAL A 464 31.19 0.32 4.67
N VAL A 465 31.41 1.11 3.61
CA VAL A 465 32.71 1.19 2.93
C VAL A 465 33.38 2.51 3.27
N GLY A 466 34.49 2.45 4.00
CA GLY A 466 35.34 3.60 4.25
C GLY A 466 36.28 3.85 3.08
N HIS A 467 36.35 5.09 2.60
CA HIS A 467 37.18 5.45 1.45
C HIS A 467 38.52 6.02 1.89
N THR A 468 39.60 5.64 1.19
CA THR A 468 40.97 6.08 1.45
C THR A 468 41.36 7.29 0.59
N ARG A 469 42.03 8.28 1.19
CA ARG A 469 42.55 9.45 0.47
C ARG A 469 43.77 9.06 -0.37
N GLN A 470 43.99 9.81 -1.45
CA GLN A 470 45.16 9.63 -2.31
C GLN A 470 46.42 10.24 -1.68
N GLU A 471 46.29 11.31 -0.91
CA GLU A 471 47.41 12.01 -0.28
C GLU A 471 47.76 11.44 1.10
N GLY A 472 49.05 11.47 1.46
CA GLY A 472 49.56 11.00 2.77
C GLY A 472 49.96 9.53 2.77
N ASP A 473 50.16 8.96 3.97
CA ASP A 473 50.53 7.55 4.13
C ASP A 473 49.36 6.61 3.79
N PRO A 474 49.49 5.73 2.77
CA PRO A 474 48.44 4.80 2.38
C PRO A 474 48.00 3.85 3.50
N ALA A 475 48.93 3.41 4.37
CA ALA A 475 48.62 2.49 5.46
C ALA A 475 47.77 3.17 6.53
N ALA A 476 48.20 4.34 7.01
CA ALA A 476 47.41 5.16 7.94
C ALA A 476 46.05 5.55 7.36
N ASN A 477 45.97 5.92 6.08
CA ASN A 477 44.72 6.25 5.41
C ASN A 477 43.75 5.07 5.37
N ARG A 478 44.25 3.84 5.13
CA ARG A 478 43.43 2.61 5.15
C ARG A 478 42.89 2.32 6.54
N VAL A 479 43.72 2.47 7.57
CA VAL A 479 43.29 2.30 8.96
C VAL A 479 42.20 3.33 9.32
N LEU A 480 42.41 4.61 9.01
CA LEU A 480 41.43 5.66 9.29
C LEU A 480 40.11 5.43 8.53
N ALA A 481 40.17 4.97 7.28
CA ALA A 481 38.98 4.63 6.50
C ALA A 481 38.18 3.51 7.16
N LEU A 482 38.84 2.43 7.62
CA LEU A 482 38.18 1.34 8.34
C LEU A 482 37.54 1.84 9.65
N GLN A 483 38.28 2.61 10.45
CA GLN A 483 37.77 3.16 11.72
C GLN A 483 36.52 4.02 11.51
N ARG A 484 36.46 4.81 10.43
CA ARG A 484 35.29 5.63 10.08
C ARG A 484 34.09 4.78 9.66
N ALA A 485 34.33 3.72 8.90
CA ALA A 485 33.28 2.77 8.54
C ALA A 485 32.74 2.03 9.77
N GLU A 486 33.62 1.62 10.69
CA GLU A 486 33.25 0.98 11.96
C GLU A 486 32.43 1.91 12.86
N ALA A 487 32.84 3.18 13.01
CA ALA A 487 32.10 4.17 13.80
C ALA A 487 30.68 4.41 13.24
N ALA A 488 30.53 4.46 11.92
CA ALA A 488 29.23 4.58 11.28
C ALA A 488 28.39 3.30 11.48
N ALA A 489 28.99 2.12 11.33
CA ALA A 489 28.33 0.84 11.59
C ALA A 489 27.86 0.70 13.04
N GLU A 490 28.68 1.11 14.02
CA GLU A 490 28.33 1.12 15.43
C GLU A 490 27.15 2.06 15.71
N SER A 491 27.15 3.25 15.10
CA SER A 491 26.02 4.18 15.21
C SER A 491 24.72 3.56 14.69
N LEU A 492 24.75 2.85 13.56
CA LEU A 492 23.58 2.16 13.02
C LEU A 492 23.09 1.00 13.92
N ARG A 493 24.02 0.27 14.55
CA ARG A 493 23.68 -0.76 15.54
C ARG A 493 23.01 -0.16 16.76
N ASN A 494 23.51 0.97 17.25
CA ASN A 494 22.89 1.72 18.36
C ASN A 494 21.48 2.25 18.01
N PHE A 495 21.17 2.46 16.73
CA PHE A 495 19.81 2.77 16.25
C PHE A 495 18.93 1.54 15.99
N GLY A 496 19.41 0.34 16.36
CA GLY A 496 18.65 -0.90 16.37
C GLY A 496 18.77 -1.73 15.09
N ILE A 497 19.79 -1.52 14.26
CA ILE A 497 20.11 -2.45 13.17
C ILE A 497 20.90 -3.63 13.73
N ALA A 498 20.44 -4.85 13.46
CA ALA A 498 21.06 -6.06 13.99
C ALA A 498 22.55 -6.18 13.56
N ASN A 499 23.42 -6.57 14.49
CA ASN A 499 24.87 -6.66 14.28
C ASN A 499 25.25 -7.49 13.06
N HIS A 500 24.57 -8.64 12.86
CA HIS A 500 24.84 -9.56 11.76
C HIS A 500 24.43 -9.00 10.39
N ARG A 501 23.68 -7.89 10.32
CA ARG A 501 23.30 -7.23 9.06
C ARG A 501 24.35 -6.24 8.55
N ILE A 502 25.32 -5.84 9.37
CA ILE A 502 26.26 -4.76 9.02
C ILE A 502 27.71 -5.25 9.03
N ARG A 503 28.40 -5.08 7.90
CA ARG A 503 29.84 -5.28 7.78
C ARG A 503 30.54 -3.98 7.38
N ALA A 504 31.51 -3.55 8.18
CA ALA A 504 32.39 -2.43 7.84
C ALA A 504 33.65 -2.93 7.13
N ILE A 505 34.08 -2.24 6.08
CA ILE A 505 35.34 -2.51 5.37
C ILE A 505 36.02 -1.20 4.98
N ALA A 506 37.34 -1.24 4.77
CA ALA A 506 38.04 -0.20 4.01
C ALA A 506 38.03 -0.55 2.52
N SER A 507 37.80 0.44 1.67
CA SER A 507 37.91 0.29 0.21
C SER A 507 39.32 -0.16 -0.17
N ASN A 508 39.40 -1.10 -1.12
CA ASN A 508 40.66 -1.49 -1.77
C ASN A 508 41.06 -0.54 -2.91
N LYS A 509 40.19 0.41 -3.27
CA LYS A 509 40.42 1.40 -4.32
C LYS A 509 40.47 2.81 -3.71
N THR A 510 41.48 3.58 -4.09
CA THR A 510 41.55 5.02 -3.79
C THR A 510 40.48 5.73 -4.59
N SER A 511 39.59 6.46 -3.92
CA SER A 511 38.47 7.13 -4.59
C SER A 511 38.96 8.40 -5.30
N SER A 512 38.73 8.49 -6.62
CA SER A 512 38.97 9.72 -7.40
C SER A 512 38.01 10.85 -7.04
N GLN A 513 36.89 10.53 -6.37
CA GLN A 513 35.88 11.49 -5.90
C GLN A 513 36.29 12.18 -4.59
N MET A 514 37.40 11.78 -3.96
CA MET A 514 37.88 12.38 -2.71
C MET A 514 38.90 13.51 -2.89
N ARG A 515 38.59 14.49 -3.75
CA ARG A 515 39.29 15.77 -3.75
C ARG A 515 38.57 16.76 -2.83
N GLY A 516 39.23 17.21 -1.77
CA GLY A 516 38.72 18.23 -0.83
C GLY A 516 38.10 17.70 0.48
N ALA A 517 37.57 18.62 1.29
CA ALA A 517 37.00 18.34 2.61
C ALA A 517 35.55 17.83 2.57
N ALA A 518 34.85 17.97 1.44
CA ALA A 518 33.42 17.68 1.27
C ALA A 518 33.12 16.27 0.71
N ALA A 519 34.14 15.49 0.37
CA ALA A 519 33.93 14.17 -0.22
C ALA A 519 33.47 13.14 0.81
N GLN A 520 32.51 12.31 0.41
CA GLN A 520 31.90 11.29 1.25
C GLN A 520 32.94 10.25 1.69
N SER A 521 33.35 10.32 2.97
CA SER A 521 34.38 9.45 3.53
C SER A 521 33.90 8.01 3.75
N VAL A 522 32.58 7.79 3.75
CA VAL A 522 31.95 6.48 3.94
C VAL A 522 30.72 6.36 3.04
N THR A 523 30.60 5.27 2.29
CA THR A 523 29.39 4.91 1.53
C THR A 523 28.70 3.68 2.13
N PHE A 524 27.43 3.51 1.80
CA PHE A 524 26.55 2.49 2.36
C PHE A 524 25.98 1.66 1.22
N GLU A 525 26.42 0.41 1.08
CA GLU A 525 26.03 -0.49 -0.01
C GLU A 525 25.03 -1.53 0.52
N LEU A 526 23.84 -1.59 -0.10
CA LEU A 526 22.91 -2.69 0.09
C LEU A 526 23.44 -3.90 -0.65
N LEU A 527 23.42 -5.04 0.04
CA LEU A 527 23.82 -6.32 -0.50
C LEU A 527 22.69 -7.34 -0.35
N GLY A 528 22.54 -8.16 -1.37
CA GLY A 528 21.55 -9.24 -1.39
C GLY A 528 22.15 -10.51 -1.99
N LYS A 529 21.40 -11.61 -1.85
CA LYS A 529 21.60 -12.74 -2.77
C LYS A 529 21.19 -12.28 -4.17
N PRO A 530 21.92 -12.68 -5.22
CA PRO A 530 21.46 -12.46 -6.59
C PRO A 530 20.03 -12.99 -6.75
N TYR A 531 19.22 -12.28 -7.54
CA TYR A 531 17.90 -12.75 -7.96
C TYR A 531 17.99 -13.93 -8.91
#